data_AF-A0A922W7A4-F1
#
_entry.id   AF-A0A922W7A4-F1
#
_cell.length_a   1.000
_cell.length_b   1.000
_cell.length_c   1.000
_cell.angle_alpha   90.00
_cell.angle_beta   90.00
_cell.angle_gamma   90.00
#
_symmetry.space_group_name_H-M   'P 1'
#
loop_
_entity.id
_entity.type
_entity.pdbx_description
1 polymer ?
#
loop_
_entity_poly.entity_id
_entity_poly.type
_entity_poly.pdbx_seq_one_letter_code
_entity_poly.pdbx_strand_id
1 'polypeptide(L)'
;MAYAARDDRPADKAARYAEVEAEILAVLDGEPDRVARMATVASMLADAFPAFFWTGFYVVDAARSDELVVGPYQGTLGCLRIAFGRGVCGTAAVERRTQVVEDVHA
;
A
#
# COMPACT_ATOMS: atom_id res chain seq x y z
N MET A 1 -5.82 23.41 4.00
CA MET A 1 -4.51 23.10 4.60
C MET A 1 -3.94 21.95 3.78
N ALA A 2 -2.92 22.18 2.96
CA ALA A 2 -2.30 21.10 2.20
C ALA A 2 -1.54 20.23 3.21
N TYR A 3 -1.85 18.94 3.24
CA TYR A 3 -1.09 17.98 4.02
C TYR A 3 0.36 17.99 3.52
N ALA A 4 1.31 18.22 4.43
CA ALA A 4 2.73 18.11 4.18
C ALA A 4 3.22 16.83 4.84
N ALA A 5 3.90 15.98 4.06
CA ALA A 5 4.52 14.76 4.58
C ALA A 5 5.54 15.12 5.66
N ARG A 6 5.66 14.27 6.69
CA ARG A 6 6.66 14.41 7.74
C ARG A 6 8.08 14.43 7.17
N ASP A 7 8.86 15.45 7.51
CA ASP A 7 10.26 15.63 7.10
C ASP A 7 11.26 15.34 8.24
N ASP A 8 10.77 14.95 9.42
CA ASP A 8 11.54 14.66 10.63
C ASP A 8 12.02 13.21 10.75
N ARG A 9 11.72 12.36 9.76
CA ARG A 9 12.06 10.93 9.75
C ARG A 9 13.51 10.65 9.32
N PRO A 10 14.12 9.52 9.74
CA PRO A 10 15.47 9.12 9.35
C PRO A 10 15.69 9.22 7.84
N ALA A 11 16.83 9.78 7.42
CA ALA A 11 17.19 9.86 6.00
C ALA A 11 17.55 8.47 5.42
N ASP A 12 18.12 7.58 6.25
CA ASP A 12 18.39 6.21 5.86
C ASP A 12 17.08 5.42 5.65
N LYS A 13 16.96 4.76 4.50
CA LYS A 13 15.75 4.06 4.09
C LYS A 13 15.43 2.88 5.03
N ALA A 14 16.43 2.14 5.49
CA ALA A 14 16.22 0.99 6.36
C ALA A 14 15.76 1.43 7.76
N ALA A 15 16.41 2.45 8.33
CA ALA A 15 16.01 3.04 9.61
C ALA A 15 14.58 3.60 9.54
N ARG A 16 14.23 4.28 8.45
CA ARG A 16 12.88 4.81 8.24
C ARG A 16 11.82 3.71 8.18
N TYR A 17 12.08 2.61 7.47
CA TYR A 17 11.15 1.47 7.47
C TYR A 17 10.98 0.88 8.87
N ALA A 18 12.08 0.69 9.62
CA ALA A 18 12.02 0.12 10.96
C ALA A 18 11.20 0.99 11.93
N GLU A 19 11.36 2.32 11.86
CA GLU A 19 10.55 3.26 12.63
C GLU A 19 9.07 3.17 12.28
N VAL A 20 8.72 3.25 10.99
CA VAL A 20 7.33 3.25 10.52
C VAL A 20 6.64 1.92 10.80
N GLU A 21 7.35 0.80 10.70
CA GLU A 21 6.83 -0.51 11.09
C GLU A 21 6.46 -0.54 12.58
N ALA A 22 7.36 -0.07 13.45
CA ALA A 22 7.09 -0.02 14.89
C ALA A 22 5.89 0.88 15.22
N GLU A 23 5.79 2.04 14.57
CA GLU A 23 4.64 2.94 14.72
C GLU A 23 3.33 2.29 14.25
N ILE A 24 3.32 1.67 13.06
CA ILE A 24 2.14 0.99 12.51
C ILE A 24 1.67 -0.11 13.46
N LEU A 25 2.59 -0.95 13.94
CA LEU A 25 2.25 -2.05 14.85
C LEU A 25 1.65 -1.53 16.16
N ALA A 26 2.19 -0.45 16.71
CA ALA A 26 1.65 0.17 17.92
C ALA A 26 0.26 0.78 17.72
N VAL A 27 0.04 1.47 16.60
CA VAL A 27 -1.26 2.11 16.29
C VAL A 27 -2.35 1.06 16.02
N LEU A 28 -2.00 -0.07 15.41
CA LEU A 28 -2.95 -1.13 15.10
C LEU A 28 -3.20 -2.12 16.24
N ASP A 29 -2.53 -1.95 17.39
CA ASP A 29 -2.70 -2.85 18.52
C ASP A 29 -4.16 -2.83 19.01
N GLY A 30 -4.78 -4.00 19.10
CA GLY A 30 -6.17 -4.15 19.49
C GLY A 30 -7.24 -3.74 18.47
N GLU A 31 -6.90 -3.23 17.28
CA GLU A 31 -7.89 -2.84 16.26
C GLU A 31 -8.32 -4.04 15.38
N PRO A 32 -9.59 -4.49 15.45
CA PRO A 32 -10.05 -5.66 14.69
C PRO A 32 -10.53 -5.33 13.26
N ASP A 33 -10.94 -4.11 12.97
CA ASP A 33 -11.55 -3.76 11.69
C ASP A 33 -10.51 -3.74 10.57
N ARG A 34 -10.73 -4.59 9.56
CA ARG A 34 -9.79 -4.75 8.46
C ARG A 34 -9.65 -3.48 7.62
N VAL A 35 -10.73 -2.71 7.45
CA VAL A 35 -10.70 -1.49 6.64
C VAL A 35 -9.94 -0.39 7.37
N ALA A 36 -10.18 -0.21 8.68
CA ALA A 36 -9.45 0.70 9.54
C ALA A 36 -7.95 0.40 9.49
N ARG A 37 -7.56 -0.89 9.65
CA ARG A 37 -6.15 -1.30 9.55
C ARG A 37 -5.53 -0.95 8.20
N MET A 38 -6.18 -1.30 7.09
CA MET A 38 -5.67 -0.99 5.74
C MET A 38 -5.56 0.52 5.49
N ALA A 39 -6.57 1.29 5.89
CA ALA A 39 -6.58 2.75 5.73
C ALA A 39 -5.43 3.40 6.52
N THR A 40 -5.22 2.96 7.76
CA THR A 40 -4.15 3.45 8.63
C THR A 40 -2.76 3.10 8.06
N VAL A 41 -2.54 1.85 7.63
CA VAL A 41 -1.26 1.45 7.01
C VAL A 41 -0.97 2.27 5.75
N ALA A 42 -1.96 2.43 4.86
CA ALA A 42 -1.80 3.22 3.65
C ALA A 42 -1.46 4.68 3.96
N SER A 43 -2.13 5.27 4.94
CA SER A 43 -1.88 6.63 5.42
C SER A 43 -0.45 6.80 5.95
N MET A 44 -0.04 5.94 6.89
CA MET A 44 1.27 6.04 7.55
C MET A 44 2.44 5.78 6.59
N LEU A 45 2.29 4.86 5.64
CA LEU A 45 3.32 4.62 4.62
C LEU A 45 3.41 5.77 3.61
N ALA A 46 2.28 6.34 3.19
CA ALA A 46 2.29 7.52 2.30
C ALA A 46 2.92 8.74 2.98
N ASP A 47 2.64 8.94 4.27
CA ASP A 47 3.27 9.98 5.09
C ASP A 47 4.78 9.81 5.20
N ALA A 48 5.23 8.58 5.42
CA ALA A 48 6.61 8.31 5.71
C ALA A 48 7.54 8.45 4.50
N PHE A 49 7.03 8.24 3.29
CA PHE A 49 7.85 8.16 2.07
C PHE A 49 7.37 9.16 1.00
N PRO A 50 8.01 10.35 0.91
CA PRO A 50 7.62 11.39 -0.06
C PRO A 50 7.68 10.97 -1.53
N ALA A 51 8.41 9.89 -1.84
CA ALA A 51 8.57 9.38 -3.20
C ALA A 51 7.36 8.57 -3.70
N PHE A 52 6.43 8.17 -2.82
CA PHE A 52 5.31 7.33 -3.22
C PHE A 52 4.18 8.16 -3.81
N PHE A 53 3.89 7.93 -5.08
CA PHE A 53 2.73 8.51 -5.75
C PHE A 53 1.42 7.82 -5.39
N TRP A 54 1.46 6.52 -5.13
CA TRP A 54 0.31 5.71 -4.76
C TRP A 54 0.73 4.65 -3.73
N THR A 55 0.00 4.55 -2.63
CA THR A 55 0.22 3.56 -1.57
C THR A 55 -1.11 3.02 -1.09
N GLY A 56 -1.31 1.71 -1.11
CA GLY A 56 -2.59 1.13 -0.72
C GLY A 56 -2.71 -0.35 -0.98
N PHE A 57 -3.96 -0.82 -0.95
CA PHE A 57 -4.27 -2.24 -1.02
C PHE A 57 -5.16 -2.56 -2.21
N TYR A 58 -4.94 -3.75 -2.76
CA TYR A 58 -5.91 -4.48 -3.56
C TYR A 58 -6.23 -5.77 -2.81
N VAL A 59 -7.50 -6.14 -2.75
CA VAL A 59 -7.99 -7.35 -2.07
C VAL A 59 -8.68 -8.26 -3.06
N VAL A 60 -8.61 -9.58 -2.85
CA VAL A 60 -9.39 -10.53 -3.66
C VAL A 60 -10.87 -10.26 -3.45
N ASP A 61 -11.63 -10.11 -4.53
CA ASP A 61 -13.08 -9.90 -4.43
C ASP A 61 -13.77 -11.18 -3.94
N ALA A 62 -14.63 -11.05 -2.93
CA ALA A 62 -15.33 -12.18 -2.32
C ALA A 62 -16.37 -12.83 -3.26
N ALA A 63 -16.94 -12.07 -4.19
CA ALA A 63 -17.87 -12.56 -5.20
C ALA A 63 -17.17 -13.03 -6.48
N ARG A 64 -15.90 -12.65 -6.69
CA ARG A 64 -15.11 -12.96 -7.89
C ARG A 64 -13.66 -13.25 -7.53
N SER A 65 -13.39 -14.52 -7.24
CA SER A 65 -12.10 -14.98 -6.70
C SER A 65 -10.91 -14.90 -7.67
N ASP A 66 -11.16 -14.56 -8.94
CA ASP A 66 -10.17 -14.41 -10.02
C ASP A 66 -9.80 -12.94 -10.30
N GLU A 67 -10.28 -12.01 -9.48
CA GLU A 67 -9.91 -10.60 -9.58
C GLU A 67 -9.64 -9.95 -8.21
N LEU A 68 -8.86 -8.88 -8.31
CA LEU A 68 -8.60 -7.95 -7.24
C LEU A 68 -9.57 -6.77 -7.36
N VAL A 69 -10.05 -6.27 -6.23
CA VAL A 69 -10.78 -5.01 -6.10
C VAL A 69 -9.97 -4.05 -5.21
N VAL A 70 -9.99 -2.76 -5.55
CA VAL A 70 -9.25 -1.74 -4.79
C VAL A 70 -9.78 -1.63 -3.36
N GLY A 71 -8.88 -1.65 -2.38
CA GLY A 71 -9.15 -1.38 -0.97
C GLY A 71 -8.79 0.07 -0.61
N PRO A 72 -8.56 0.39 0.67
CA PRO A 72 -8.07 1.72 1.08
C PRO A 72 -6.70 2.05 0.46
N TYR A 73 -6.53 3.31 0.05
CA TYR A 73 -5.30 3.81 -0.56
C TYR A 73 -5.12 5.32 -0.34
N GLN A 74 -3.90 5.80 -0.58
CA GLN A 74 -3.49 7.20 -0.70
C GLN A 74 -2.88 7.42 -2.09
N GLY A 75 -3.23 8.53 -2.74
CA GLY A 75 -2.77 8.88 -4.09
C GLY A 75 -3.93 9.14 -5.05
N THR A 76 -3.61 9.24 -6.34
CA THR A 76 -4.63 9.48 -7.37
C THR A 76 -5.45 8.23 -7.68
N LEU A 77 -6.55 8.40 -8.44
CA LEU A 77 -7.40 7.29 -8.88
C LEU A 77 -6.58 6.21 -9.62
N GLY A 78 -6.67 4.97 -9.15
CA GLY A 78 -6.14 3.77 -9.79
C GLY A 78 -7.23 2.89 -10.42
N CYS A 79 -6.86 1.68 -10.86
CA CYS A 79 -7.82 0.69 -11.35
C CYS A 79 -8.78 0.28 -10.23
N LEU A 80 -10.09 0.26 -10.48
CA LEU A 80 -11.04 -0.24 -9.48
C LEU A 80 -10.98 -1.77 -9.34
N ARG A 81 -10.68 -2.46 -10.45
CA ARG A 81 -10.60 -3.93 -10.54
C ARG A 81 -9.42 -4.35 -11.41
N ILE A 82 -8.79 -5.47 -11.05
CA ILE A 82 -7.64 -6.04 -11.76
C ILE A 82 -7.79 -7.57 -11.79
N ALA A 83 -7.97 -8.14 -12.98
CA ALA A 83 -7.98 -9.60 -13.13
C ALA A 83 -6.60 -10.20 -12.78
N PHE A 84 -6.58 -11.42 -12.24
CA PHE A 84 -5.35 -12.14 -11.95
C PHE A 84 -4.52 -12.31 -13.24
N GLY A 85 -3.20 -12.11 -13.13
CA GLY A 85 -2.28 -12.13 -14.27
C GLY A 85 -2.29 -10.89 -15.16
N ARG A 86 -3.12 -9.87 -14.87
CA ARG A 86 -3.10 -8.59 -15.62
C ARG A 86 -2.28 -7.53 -14.91
N GLY A 87 -1.24 -7.05 -15.59
CA GLY A 87 -0.36 -6.00 -15.08
C GLY A 87 0.40 -6.42 -13.82
N VAL A 88 1.15 -5.49 -13.23
CA VAL A 88 2.04 -5.77 -12.10
C VAL A 88 1.30 -6.38 -10.90
N CYS A 89 0.17 -5.77 -10.50
CA CYS A 89 -0.63 -6.26 -9.37
C CYS A 89 -1.27 -7.62 -9.65
N GLY A 90 -1.78 -7.86 -10.87
CA GLY A 90 -2.34 -9.14 -11.25
C GLY A 90 -1.30 -10.26 -11.30
N THR A 91 -0.09 -9.97 -11.79
CA THR A 91 1.05 -10.91 -11.77
C THR A 91 1.44 -11.27 -10.33
N ALA A 92 1.55 -10.27 -9.45
CA ALA A 92 1.84 -10.50 -8.02
C ALA A 92 0.82 -11.45 -7.37
N ALA A 93 -0.47 -11.29 -7.69
CA ALA A 93 -1.54 -12.13 -7.17
C ALA A 93 -1.45 -13.59 -7.63
N VAL A 94 -1.03 -13.82 -8.89
CA VAL A 94 -0.86 -15.18 -9.45
C VAL A 94 0.39 -15.85 -8.89
N GLU A 95 1.54 -15.16 -8.96
CA GLU A 95 2.82 -15.74 -8.59
C GLU A 95 3.02 -15.86 -7.08
N ARG A 96 2.26 -15.08 -6.29
CA ARG A 96 2.45 -14.92 -4.84
C ARG A 96 3.87 -14.50 -4.48
N ARG A 97 4.43 -13.61 -5.29
CA ARG A 97 5.77 -13.03 -5.12
C ARG A 97 5.70 -11.52 -5.24
N THR A 98 6.50 -10.84 -4.43
CA THR A 98 6.70 -9.39 -4.54
C THR A 98 7.27 -9.04 -5.91
N GLN A 99 6.66 -8.06 -6.56
CA GLN A 99 7.09 -7.55 -7.85
C GLN A 99 7.80 -6.21 -7.63
N VAL A 100 9.04 -6.10 -8.10
CA VAL A 100 9.81 -4.84 -8.12
C VAL A 100 10.10 -4.54 -9.58
N VAL A 101 9.48 -3.50 -10.10
CA VAL A 101 9.56 -3.12 -11.52
C VAL A 101 10.26 -1.77 -11.60
N GLU A 102 11.42 -1.74 -12.25
CA GLU A 102 12.25 -0.53 -12.37
C GLU A 102 11.63 0.51 -13.32
N ASP A 103 11.02 0.05 -14.42
CA ASP A 103 10.28 0.87 -15.38
C ASP A 103 8.96 0.20 -15.75
N VAL A 104 7.84 0.87 -15.47
CA VAL A 104 6.48 0.35 -15.73
C VAL A 104 6.03 0.51 -17.19
N HIS A 105 6.81 1.19 -18.02
CA HIS A 105 6.53 1.43 -19.44
C HIS A 105 7.42 0.63 -20.39
N ALA A 106 8.41 -0.10 -19.87
CA ALA A 106 9.33 -0.92 -20.65
C ALA A 106 8.70 -2.18 -21.28
#